data_AF-A0A2N9N181-F1
#
_entry.id   AF-A0A2N9N181-F1
#
_cell.length_a   1.000
_cell.length_b   1.000
_cell.length_c   1.000
_cell.angle_alpha   90.00
_cell.angle_beta   90.00
_cell.angle_gamma   90.00
#
_symmetry.space_group_name_H-M   'P 1'
#
loop_
_entity.id
_entity.type
_entity.pdbx_description
1 polymer ?
#
loop_
_entity_poly.entity_id
_entity_poly.type
_entity_poly.pdbx_seq_one_letter_code
_entity_poly.pdbx_strand_id
1 'polypeptide(L)'
;MTPEDEAAYQAHCQGMVESLAPLGHFECDLVQSIADDRWRLKLAAVIDNNTFTRGLNDPDDIHTQHPEADAALAQTRVWLTDSHKLGLLTLYEARIQRKIEKNLAILRQQQQDRQAALEKAVEEATLLAQLAAAKGESFDIERDYPREFLPPHAVFSYPEIARRAAMNLRLAEARKRFEAPKKGFRKAA
;
A
#
# COMPACT_ATOMS: atom_id res chain seq x y z
N MET A 1 6.83 12.47 24.17
CA MET A 1 7.15 12.64 22.74
C MET A 1 7.46 14.11 22.55
N THR A 2 8.58 14.45 21.93
CA THR A 2 8.85 15.86 21.65
C THR A 2 7.92 16.35 20.53
N PRO A 3 7.67 17.67 20.41
CA PRO A 3 6.91 18.19 19.26
C PRO A 3 7.53 17.81 17.90
N GLU A 4 8.85 17.66 17.85
CA GLU A 4 9.57 17.22 16.65
C GLU A 4 9.28 15.75 16.31
N ASP A 5 9.28 14.86 17.33
CA ASP A 5 8.91 13.45 17.15
C ASP A 5 7.45 13.32 16.68
N GLU A 6 6.56 14.18 17.16
CA GLU A 6 5.15 14.22 16.73
C GLU A 6 4.99 14.64 15.28
N ALA A 7 5.67 15.71 14.87
CA ALA A 7 5.67 16.14 13.48
C ALA A 7 6.24 15.04 12.56
N ALA A 8 7.33 14.37 12.96
CA ALA A 8 7.93 13.30 12.19
C ALA A 8 7.01 12.07 12.07
N TYR A 9 6.31 11.71 13.16
CA TYR A 9 5.32 10.63 13.15
C TYR A 9 4.14 10.95 12.22
N GLN A 10 3.57 12.16 12.33
CA GLN A 10 2.46 12.60 11.49
C GLN A 10 2.85 12.60 10.00
N ALA A 11 4.03 13.14 9.68
CA ALA A 11 4.55 13.12 8.31
C ALA A 11 4.74 11.69 7.77
N HIS A 12 5.21 10.76 8.61
CA HIS A 12 5.31 9.34 8.26
C HIS A 12 3.94 8.71 7.99
N CYS A 13 2.95 8.93 8.86
CA CYS A 13 1.59 8.44 8.65
C CYS A 13 0.97 9.01 7.37
N GLN A 14 1.13 10.31 7.13
CA GLN A 14 0.65 10.95 5.91
C GLN A 14 1.28 10.33 4.65
N GLY A 15 2.60 10.17 4.63
CA GLY A 15 3.30 9.54 3.49
C GLY A 15 2.83 8.10 3.24
N MET A 16 2.48 7.35 4.29
CA MET A 16 1.93 6.00 4.16
C MET A 16 0.51 6.01 3.55
N VAL A 17 -0.34 6.95 3.96
CA VAL A 17 -1.68 7.14 3.38
C VAL A 17 -1.59 7.54 1.90
N GLU A 18 -0.71 8.48 1.56
CA GLU A 18 -0.49 8.91 0.17
C GLU A 18 0.03 7.75 -0.71
N SER A 19 0.94 6.94 -0.18
CA SER A 19 1.56 5.84 -0.92
C SER A 19 0.62 4.64 -1.14
N LEU A 20 -0.22 4.34 -0.15
CA LEU A 20 -1.10 3.16 -0.18
C LEU A 20 -2.53 3.49 -0.66
N ALA A 21 -2.89 4.78 -0.72
CA ALA A 21 -4.16 5.30 -1.21
C ALA A 21 -5.39 4.48 -0.74
N PRO A 22 -5.57 4.31 0.58
CA PRO A 22 -6.69 3.54 1.11
C PRO A 22 -8.03 4.18 0.76
N LEU A 23 -9.03 3.33 0.51
CA LEU A 23 -10.42 3.75 0.32
C LEU A 23 -11.36 3.06 1.31
N GLY A 24 -12.19 3.87 1.95
CA GLY A 24 -13.11 3.41 2.98
C GLY A 24 -12.43 3.09 4.30
N HIS A 25 -13.23 2.95 5.36
CA HIS A 25 -12.72 2.83 6.72
C HIS A 25 -11.79 1.62 6.92
N PHE A 26 -12.13 0.47 6.33
CA PHE A 26 -11.35 -0.75 6.51
C PHE A 26 -9.94 -0.66 5.91
N GLU A 27 -9.80 -0.14 4.68
CA GLU A 27 -8.48 0.09 4.10
C GLU A 27 -7.71 1.16 4.90
N CYS A 28 -8.38 2.23 5.36
CA CYS A 28 -7.76 3.27 6.18
C CYS A 28 -7.19 2.70 7.49
N ASP A 29 -7.95 1.86 8.19
CA ASP A 29 -7.51 1.22 9.44
C ASP A 29 -6.30 0.29 9.21
N LEU A 30 -6.30 -0.47 8.10
CA LEU A 30 -5.15 -1.29 7.72
C LEU A 30 -3.92 -0.43 7.47
N VAL A 31 -4.06 0.66 6.70
CA VAL A 31 -2.95 1.58 6.40
C VAL A 31 -2.43 2.26 7.66
N GLN A 32 -3.31 2.70 8.56
CA GLN A 32 -2.89 3.26 9.84
C GLN A 32 -2.11 2.22 10.66
N SER A 33 -2.63 0.99 10.80
CA SER A 33 -1.90 -0.07 11.53
C SER A 33 -0.53 -0.36 10.90
N ILE A 34 -0.42 -0.35 9.56
CA ILE A 34 0.87 -0.54 8.88
C ILE A 34 1.80 0.64 9.17
N ALA A 35 1.30 1.88 9.14
CA ALA A 35 2.08 3.07 9.45
C ALA A 35 2.63 3.01 10.88
N ASP A 36 1.78 2.71 11.86
CA ASP A 36 2.14 2.59 13.27
C ASP A 36 3.21 1.51 13.49
N ASP A 37 3.00 0.32 12.91
CA ASP A 37 3.93 -0.79 13.05
C ASP A 37 5.29 -0.49 12.38
N ARG A 38 5.30 0.17 11.23
CA ARG A 38 6.56 0.63 10.59
C ARG A 38 7.26 1.70 11.41
N TRP A 39 6.51 2.60 12.05
CA TRP A 39 7.08 3.58 12.96
C TRP A 39 7.73 2.91 14.17
N ARG A 40 7.08 1.89 14.74
CA ARG A 40 7.63 1.09 15.84
C ARG A 40 8.92 0.38 15.46
N LEU A 41 9.04 -0.14 14.22
CA LEU A 41 10.31 -0.70 13.74
C LEU A 41 11.43 0.34 13.61
N LYS A 42 11.12 1.56 13.15
CA LYS A 42 12.09 2.66 13.13
C LYS A 42 12.59 2.97 14.55
N LEU A 43 11.67 3.04 15.51
CA LEU A 43 12.01 3.28 16.91
C LEU A 43 12.82 2.13 17.53
N ALA A 44 12.53 0.87 17.17
CA ALA A 44 13.30 -0.29 17.62
C ALA A 44 14.77 -0.18 17.19
N ALA A 45 15.04 0.12 15.92
CA ALA A 45 16.39 0.34 15.42
C ALA A 45 17.13 1.49 16.13
N VAL A 46 16.40 2.57 16.49
CA VAL A 46 16.96 3.67 17.29
C VAL A 46 17.30 3.23 18.71
N ILE A 47 16.42 2.45 19.35
CA ILE A 47 16.65 1.91 20.71
C ILE A 47 17.88 0.99 20.73
N ASP A 48 18.03 0.13 19.73
CA ASP A 48 19.20 -0.74 19.59
C ASP A 48 20.48 0.10 19.51
N ASN A 49 20.55 1.05 18.57
CA ASN A 49 21.72 1.90 18.39
C ASN A 49 22.05 2.72 19.65
N ASN A 50 21.04 3.33 20.26
CA ASN A 50 21.21 4.13 21.47
C ASN A 50 21.66 3.28 22.67
N THR A 51 21.32 2.00 22.70
CA THR A 51 21.76 1.08 23.76
C THR A 51 23.27 0.85 23.71
N PHE A 52 23.84 0.63 22.51
CA PHE A 52 25.29 0.53 22.35
C PHE A 52 26.00 1.87 22.51
N THR A 53 25.41 2.96 21.98
CA THR A 53 25.96 4.31 22.12
C THR A 53 26.04 4.74 23.59
N ARG A 54 25.05 4.37 24.42
CA ARG A 54 25.11 4.59 25.88
C ARG A 54 26.31 3.91 26.50
N GLY A 55 26.58 2.66 26.13
CA GLY A 55 27.75 1.92 26.64
C GLY A 55 29.09 2.55 26.27
N LEU A 56 29.19 3.13 25.06
CA LEU A 56 30.38 3.87 24.64
C LEU A 56 30.60 5.17 25.44
N ASN A 57 29.53 5.81 25.90
CA ASN A 57 29.58 7.05 26.69
C ASN A 57 29.75 6.81 28.19
N ASP A 58 29.68 5.56 28.64
CA ASP A 58 29.85 5.15 30.04
C ASP A 58 30.99 4.12 30.14
N PRO A 59 32.25 4.54 29.94
CA PRO A 59 33.41 3.65 29.82
C PRO A 59 33.72 2.93 31.14
N ASP A 60 34.30 1.73 31.03
CA ASP A 60 34.75 0.94 32.18
C ASP A 60 36.05 1.49 32.77
N ASP A 61 36.43 0.97 33.94
CA ASP A 61 37.75 1.24 34.54
C ASP A 61 38.92 0.60 33.75
N ILE A 62 38.62 -0.34 32.85
CA ILE A 62 39.60 -1.02 32.00
C ILE A 62 39.88 -0.16 30.77
N HIS A 63 41.09 0.40 30.71
CA HIS A 63 41.58 1.19 29.57
C HIS A 63 42.77 0.51 28.91
N THR A 64 42.62 0.10 27.65
CA THR A 64 43.65 -0.58 26.88
C THR A 64 44.62 0.37 26.19
N GLN A 65 44.45 1.69 26.35
CA GLN A 65 45.20 2.75 25.63
C GLN A 65 45.04 2.67 24.10
N HIS A 66 44.01 1.95 23.64
CA HIS A 66 43.70 1.72 22.25
C HIS A 66 42.20 1.97 22.08
N PRO A 67 41.80 3.13 21.51
CA PRO A 67 40.40 3.55 21.45
C PRO A 67 39.45 2.51 20.84
N GLU A 68 39.92 1.77 19.84
CA GLU A 68 39.14 0.72 19.17
C GLU A 68 38.89 -0.48 20.09
N ALA A 69 39.88 -0.87 20.90
CA ALA A 69 39.75 -1.97 21.86
C ALA A 69 38.87 -1.55 23.06
N ASP A 70 39.01 -0.30 23.54
CA ASP A 70 38.13 0.26 24.57
C ASP A 70 36.66 0.30 24.11
N ALA A 71 36.41 0.71 22.86
CA ALA A 71 35.07 0.71 22.28
C ALA A 71 34.47 -0.72 22.15
N ALA A 72 35.28 -1.70 21.72
CA ALA A 72 34.85 -3.09 21.61
C ALA A 72 34.52 -3.72 22.98
N LEU A 73 35.30 -3.40 24.02
CA LEU A 73 35.02 -3.83 25.39
C LEU A 73 33.72 -3.22 25.91
N ALA A 74 33.50 -1.93 25.69
CA ALA A 74 32.27 -1.24 26.07
C ALA A 74 31.03 -1.85 25.39
N GLN A 75 31.09 -2.13 24.08
CA GLN A 75 30.00 -2.80 23.36
C GLN A 75 29.77 -4.23 23.87
N THR A 76 30.83 -4.95 24.18
CA THR A 76 30.76 -6.31 24.75
C THR A 76 30.07 -6.29 26.12
N ARG A 77 30.37 -5.30 26.97
CA ARG A 77 29.68 -5.11 28.25
C ARG A 77 28.20 -4.87 28.05
N VAL A 78 27.81 -3.99 27.11
CA VAL A 78 26.39 -3.78 26.76
C VAL A 78 25.74 -5.09 26.36
N TRP A 79 26.38 -5.88 25.50
CA TRP A 79 25.85 -7.18 25.11
C TRP A 79 25.65 -8.10 26.32
N LEU A 80 26.65 -8.26 27.18
CA LEU A 80 26.55 -9.15 28.35
C LEU A 80 25.47 -8.69 29.34
N THR A 81 25.28 -7.39 29.52
CA THR A 81 24.35 -6.81 30.50
C THR A 81 22.92 -6.69 29.99
N ASP A 82 22.73 -6.34 28.71
CA ASP A 82 21.42 -6.07 28.10
C ASP A 82 20.98 -7.13 27.07
N SER A 83 21.74 -8.22 26.87
CA SER A 83 21.44 -9.30 25.88
C SER A 83 19.99 -9.77 25.91
N HIS A 84 19.40 -9.97 27.09
CA HIS A 84 18.00 -10.39 27.20
C HIS A 84 17.02 -9.35 26.64
N LYS A 85 17.26 -8.06 26.90
CA LYS A 85 16.41 -6.96 26.39
C LYS A 85 16.55 -6.83 24.87
N LEU A 86 17.79 -6.91 24.36
CA LEU A 86 18.07 -6.92 22.93
C LEU A 86 17.40 -8.11 22.24
N GLY A 87 17.50 -9.30 22.83
CA GLY A 87 16.82 -10.50 22.33
C GLY A 87 15.29 -10.36 22.30
N LEU A 88 14.69 -9.75 23.33
CA LEU A 88 13.25 -9.42 23.32
C LEU A 88 12.90 -8.43 22.20
N LEU A 89 13.72 -7.40 22.00
CA LEU A 89 13.50 -6.40 20.95
C LEU A 89 13.50 -7.05 19.57
N THR A 90 14.50 -7.88 19.25
CA THR A 90 14.55 -8.66 18.00
C THR A 90 13.31 -9.54 17.80
N LEU A 91 12.81 -10.18 18.87
CA LEU A 91 11.58 -10.97 18.79
C LEU A 91 10.34 -10.10 18.50
N TYR A 92 10.27 -8.90 19.08
CA TYR A 92 9.19 -7.96 18.79
C TYR A 92 9.26 -7.44 17.35
N GLU A 93 10.46 -7.11 16.85
CA GLU A 93 10.65 -6.71 15.45
C GLU A 93 10.17 -7.79 14.49
N ALA A 94 10.55 -9.05 14.71
CA ALA A 94 10.10 -10.17 13.88
C ALA A 94 8.57 -10.34 13.89
N ARG A 95 7.92 -10.14 15.04
CA ARG A 95 6.44 -10.19 15.15
C ARG A 95 5.77 -9.02 14.45
N ILE A 96 6.30 -7.81 14.61
CA ILE A 96 5.80 -6.59 13.96
C ILE A 96 5.94 -6.72 12.44
N GLN A 97 7.10 -7.18 11.96
CA GLN A 97 7.35 -7.43 10.54
C GLN A 97 6.32 -8.39 9.93
N ARG A 98 6.03 -9.51 10.59
CA ARG A 98 5.00 -10.47 10.15
C ARG A 98 3.60 -9.85 10.15
N LYS A 99 3.28 -9.00 11.13
CA LYS A 99 1.99 -8.28 11.19
C LYS A 99 1.87 -7.30 10.01
N ILE A 100 2.92 -6.55 9.71
CA ILE A 100 2.98 -5.65 8.55
C ILE A 100 2.76 -6.43 7.25
N GLU A 101 3.46 -7.54 7.05
CA GLU A 101 3.33 -8.37 5.85
C GLU A 101 1.90 -8.89 5.66
N LYS A 102 1.29 -9.38 6.74
CA LYS A 102 -0.10 -9.84 6.73
C LYS A 102 -1.07 -8.71 6.38
N ASN A 103 -0.93 -7.55 7.03
CA ASN A 103 -1.82 -6.41 6.79
C ASN A 103 -1.66 -5.87 5.37
N LEU A 104 -0.44 -5.82 4.83
CA LEU A 104 -0.18 -5.44 3.45
C LEU A 104 -0.80 -6.44 2.46
N ALA A 105 -0.74 -7.74 2.74
CA ALA A 105 -1.38 -8.74 1.91
C ALA A 105 -2.91 -8.57 1.89
N ILE A 106 -3.53 -8.37 3.05
CA ILE A 106 -4.98 -8.11 3.17
C ILE A 106 -5.36 -6.84 2.40
N LEU A 107 -4.60 -5.75 2.58
CA LEU A 107 -4.85 -4.49 1.88
C LEU A 107 -4.78 -4.65 0.37
N ARG A 108 -3.73 -5.31 -0.14
CA ARG A 108 -3.58 -5.56 -1.58
C ARG A 108 -4.71 -6.40 -2.15
N GLN A 109 -5.16 -7.42 -1.42
CA GLN A 109 -6.29 -8.23 -1.82
C GLN A 109 -7.56 -7.38 -1.93
N GLN A 110 -7.86 -6.57 -0.91
CA GLN A 110 -9.02 -5.67 -0.92
C GLN A 110 -8.98 -4.69 -2.10
N GLN A 111 -7.82 -4.10 -2.36
CA GLN A 111 -7.65 -3.16 -3.46
C GLN A 111 -7.80 -3.85 -4.84
N GLN A 112 -7.32 -5.09 -4.98
CA GLN A 112 -7.49 -5.89 -6.18
C GLN A 112 -8.96 -6.29 -6.39
N ASP A 113 -9.64 -6.78 -5.35
CA ASP A 113 -11.05 -7.17 -5.40
C ASP A 113 -11.92 -5.97 -5.79
N ARG A 114 -11.62 -4.80 -5.20
CA ARG A 114 -12.25 -3.54 -5.53
C ARG A 114 -12.00 -3.18 -7.01
N GLN A 115 -10.75 -3.16 -7.46
CA GLN A 115 -10.44 -2.85 -8.86
C GLN A 115 -11.14 -3.80 -9.84
N ALA A 116 -11.16 -5.10 -9.56
CA ALA A 116 -11.84 -6.10 -10.38
C ALA A 116 -13.37 -5.88 -10.41
N ALA A 117 -13.98 -5.55 -9.27
CA ALA A 117 -15.40 -5.22 -9.20
C ALA A 117 -15.74 -3.98 -10.05
N LEU A 118 -14.89 -2.95 -10.04
CA LEU A 118 -15.07 -1.77 -10.87
C LEU A 118 -14.94 -2.09 -12.35
N GLU A 119 -13.92 -2.86 -12.74
CA GLU A 119 -13.71 -3.25 -14.13
C GLU A 119 -14.91 -4.02 -14.67
N LYS A 120 -15.44 -4.97 -13.89
CA LYS A 120 -16.65 -5.70 -14.23
C LYS A 120 -17.88 -4.79 -14.40
N ALA A 121 -18.11 -3.88 -13.45
CA ALA A 121 -19.23 -2.93 -13.55
C ALA A 121 -19.12 -2.01 -14.77
N VAL A 122 -17.90 -1.55 -15.09
CA VAL A 122 -17.64 -0.74 -16.28
C VAL A 122 -17.85 -1.54 -17.56
N GLU A 123 -17.44 -2.80 -17.61
CA GLU A 123 -17.66 -3.69 -18.76
C GLU A 123 -19.16 -3.89 -19.01
N GLU A 124 -19.92 -4.27 -17.98
CA GLU A 124 -21.36 -4.46 -18.06
C GLU A 124 -22.08 -3.17 -18.49
N ALA A 125 -21.74 -2.03 -17.90
CA ALA A 125 -22.29 -0.73 -18.30
C ALA A 125 -21.92 -0.35 -19.74
N THR A 126 -20.71 -0.69 -20.19
CA THR A 126 -20.29 -0.46 -21.59
C THR A 126 -21.15 -1.30 -22.55
N LEU A 127 -21.40 -2.58 -22.23
CA LEU A 127 -22.23 -3.46 -23.06
C LEU A 127 -23.67 -2.98 -23.14
N LEU A 128 -24.25 -2.56 -22.02
CA LEU A 128 -25.60 -1.98 -21.98
C LEU A 128 -25.68 -0.69 -22.81
N ALA A 129 -24.66 0.17 -22.72
CA ALA A 129 -24.59 1.38 -23.53
C ALA A 129 -24.46 1.09 -25.03
N GLN A 130 -23.69 0.06 -25.42
CA GLN A 130 -23.62 -0.41 -26.81
C GLN A 130 -24.98 -0.92 -27.30
N LEU A 131 -25.70 -1.67 -26.45
CA LEU A 131 -27.03 -2.18 -26.77
C LEU A 131 -28.04 -1.04 -26.98
N ALA A 132 -28.05 -0.05 -26.09
CA ALA A 132 -28.90 1.14 -26.22
C ALA A 132 -28.59 1.88 -27.52
N ALA A 133 -27.31 2.13 -27.82
CA ALA A 133 -26.90 2.77 -29.06
C ALA A 133 -27.33 1.98 -30.31
N ALA A 134 -27.22 0.65 -30.30
CA ALA A 134 -27.65 -0.21 -31.40
C ALA A 134 -29.17 -0.17 -31.63
N LYS A 135 -29.95 0.09 -30.58
CA LYS A 135 -31.41 0.30 -30.63
C LYS A 135 -31.81 1.75 -30.96
N GLY A 136 -30.86 2.69 -31.01
CA GLY A 136 -31.14 4.12 -31.15
C GLY A 136 -31.66 4.79 -29.88
N GLU A 137 -31.44 4.18 -28.72
CA GLU A 137 -31.84 4.66 -27.40
C GLU A 137 -30.67 5.32 -26.66
N SER A 138 -30.97 6.18 -25.69
CA SER A 138 -29.95 6.77 -24.80
C SER A 138 -29.71 5.89 -23.57
N PHE A 139 -28.45 5.63 -23.24
CA PHE A 139 -28.04 4.95 -22.01
C PHE A 139 -28.06 5.91 -20.82
N ASP A 140 -28.71 5.49 -19.74
CA ASP A 140 -28.70 6.16 -18.43
C ASP A 140 -28.27 5.15 -17.36
N ILE A 141 -27.18 5.43 -16.67
CA ILE A 141 -26.58 4.49 -15.72
C ILE A 141 -27.50 4.18 -14.53
N GLU A 142 -28.26 5.15 -14.04
CA GLU A 142 -29.14 4.97 -12.87
C GLU A 142 -30.33 4.07 -13.22
N ARG A 143 -30.83 4.20 -14.46
CA ARG A 143 -31.96 3.43 -14.97
C ARG A 143 -31.54 2.05 -15.45
N ASP A 144 -30.46 1.98 -16.23
CA ASP A 144 -30.07 0.79 -16.98
C ASP A 144 -29.10 -0.11 -16.20
N TYR A 145 -28.45 0.42 -15.16
CA TYR A 145 -27.57 -0.35 -14.27
C TYR A 145 -27.84 -0.05 -12.77
N PRO A 146 -28.99 -0.53 -12.24
CA PRO A 146 -29.43 -0.21 -10.88
C PRO A 146 -28.46 -0.65 -9.78
N ARG A 147 -28.52 0.04 -8.63
CA ARG A 147 -27.48 -0.04 -7.59
C ARG A 147 -27.45 -1.39 -6.90
N GLU A 148 -28.57 -2.08 -6.93
CA GLU A 148 -28.77 -3.42 -6.39
C GLU A 148 -27.85 -4.46 -7.05
N PHE A 149 -27.38 -4.19 -8.27
CA PHE A 149 -26.44 -5.06 -8.99
C PHE A 149 -24.97 -4.76 -8.69
N LEU A 150 -24.69 -3.63 -8.03
CA LEU A 150 -23.34 -3.32 -7.55
C LEU A 150 -23.05 -4.06 -6.24
N PRO A 151 -21.79 -4.50 -6.01
CA PRO A 151 -21.40 -5.05 -4.73
C PRO A 151 -21.72 -4.08 -3.58
N PRO A 152 -22.21 -4.55 -2.42
CA PRO A 152 -22.59 -3.68 -1.29
C PRO A 152 -21.44 -2.81 -0.75
N HIS A 153 -20.19 -3.28 -0.94
CA HIS A 153 -18.97 -2.61 -0.54
C HIS A 153 -18.31 -1.82 -1.70
N ALA A 154 -19.00 -1.66 -2.83
CA ALA A 154 -18.51 -0.87 -3.95
C ALA A 154 -18.43 0.60 -3.53
N VAL A 155 -17.20 1.14 -3.51
CA VAL A 155 -16.92 2.55 -3.20
C VAL A 155 -17.01 3.43 -4.46
N PHE A 156 -17.34 2.84 -5.61
CA PHE A 156 -17.37 3.55 -6.90
C PHE A 156 -18.63 4.39 -7.05
N SER A 157 -18.46 5.55 -7.67
CA SER A 157 -19.59 6.42 -8.01
C SER A 157 -20.13 6.07 -9.39
N TYR A 158 -21.44 6.18 -9.60
CA TYR A 158 -22.02 6.04 -10.93
C TYR A 158 -21.44 7.00 -11.99
N PRO A 159 -21.18 8.29 -11.67
CA PRO A 159 -20.46 9.17 -12.59
C PRO A 159 -19.09 8.64 -13.00
N GLU A 160 -18.39 7.88 -12.15
CA GLU A 160 -17.13 7.24 -12.52
C GLU A 160 -17.34 6.10 -13.53
N ILE A 161 -18.28 5.19 -13.24
CA ILE A 161 -18.60 4.06 -14.11
C ILE A 161 -19.06 4.56 -15.49
N ALA A 162 -19.98 5.53 -15.52
CA ALA A 162 -20.49 6.12 -16.74
C ALA A 162 -19.39 6.82 -17.57
N ARG A 163 -18.48 7.57 -16.92
CA ARG A 163 -17.34 8.20 -17.61
C ARG A 163 -16.41 7.16 -18.25
N ARG A 164 -16.09 6.08 -17.53
CA ARG A 164 -15.23 5.00 -18.04
C ARG A 164 -15.92 4.23 -19.17
N ALA A 165 -17.21 3.92 -19.05
CA ALA A 165 -17.98 3.29 -20.13
C ALA A 165 -18.02 4.16 -21.40
N ALA A 166 -18.26 5.47 -21.26
CA ALA A 166 -18.21 6.43 -22.36
C ALA A 166 -16.82 6.51 -23.00
N MET A 167 -15.75 6.47 -22.19
CA MET A 167 -14.38 6.39 -22.70
C MET A 167 -14.13 5.11 -23.50
N ASN A 168 -14.58 3.95 -23.00
CA ASN A 168 -14.46 2.68 -23.71
C ASN A 168 -15.17 2.68 -25.07
N LEU A 169 -16.37 3.28 -25.16
CA LEU A 169 -17.09 3.46 -26.41
C LEU A 169 -16.29 4.29 -27.42
N ARG A 170 -15.74 5.44 -26.99
CA ARG A 170 -14.90 6.30 -27.85
C ARG A 170 -13.63 5.59 -28.30
N LEU A 171 -12.99 4.82 -27.43
CA LEU A 171 -11.83 4.02 -27.78
C LEU A 171 -12.19 2.93 -28.80
N ALA A 172 -13.33 2.26 -28.64
CA ALA A 172 -13.81 1.27 -29.60
C ALA A 172 -14.12 1.89 -30.96
N GLU A 173 -14.74 3.08 -31.00
CA GLU A 173 -14.97 3.84 -32.23
C GLU A 173 -13.65 4.25 -32.90
N ALA A 174 -12.69 4.77 -32.11
CA ALA A 174 -11.36 5.13 -32.61
C ALA A 174 -10.63 3.91 -33.19
N ARG A 175 -10.66 2.76 -32.51
CA ARG A 175 -10.11 1.49 -33.03
C ARG A 175 -10.75 1.11 -34.36
N LYS A 176 -12.08 1.12 -34.47
CA LYS A 176 -12.78 0.82 -35.73
C LYS A 176 -12.40 1.78 -36.86
N ARG A 177 -12.20 3.05 -36.56
CA ARG A 177 -11.92 4.11 -37.55
C ARG A 177 -10.46 4.15 -37.99
N PHE A 178 -9.53 3.81 -37.10
CA PHE A 178 -8.09 4.04 -37.31
C PHE A 178 -7.22 2.77 -37.26
N GLU A 179 -7.67 1.66 -36.65
CA GLU A 179 -7.01 0.36 -36.82
C GLU A 179 -7.48 -0.27 -38.14
N ALA A 180 -6.72 -0.05 -39.21
CA ALA A 180 -6.92 -0.75 -40.48
C ALA A 180 -6.84 -2.28 -40.27
N PRO A 181 -7.64 -3.10 -40.96
CA PRO A 181 -7.47 -4.54 -40.92
C PRO A 181 -6.06 -4.86 -41.43
N LYS A 182 -5.25 -5.56 -40.62
CA LYS A 182 -3.99 -6.15 -41.07
C LYS A 182 -4.32 -7.02 -42.29
N LYS A 183 -4.12 -6.51 -43.50
CA LYS A 183 -4.26 -7.28 -44.74
C LYS A 183 -3.37 -8.51 -44.59
N GLY A 184 -3.98 -9.67 -44.37
CA GLY A 184 -3.29 -10.94 -44.45
C GLY A 184 -2.69 -11.04 -45.84
N PHE A 185 -1.37 -10.97 -45.94
CA PHE A 185 -0.65 -11.32 -47.15
C PHE A 185 -0.99 -12.78 -47.47
N ARG A 186 -1.94 -13.01 -48.39
CA ARG A 186 -2.05 -14.30 -49.07
C ARG A 186 -0.75 -14.50 -49.84
N LYS A 187 0.14 -15.35 -49.33
CA LYS A 187 1.23 -15.91 -50.13
C LYS A 187 0.58 -16.79 -51.20
N ALA A 188 0.67 -16.35 -52.44
CA ALA A 188 0.55 -17.23 -53.60
C ALA A 188 1.92 -17.86 -53.83
N ALA A 189 2.01 -19.17 -53.68
CA ALA A 189 3.01 -20.05 -54.28
C ALA A 189 2.47 -21.48 -54.22
#